data_AF-A0A9N8EFJ0-F1
#
_entry.id   AF-A0A9N8EFJ0-F1
#
_cell.length_a   1.000
_cell.length_b   1.000
_cell.length_c   1.000
_cell.angle_alpha   90.00
_cell.angle_beta   90.00
_cell.angle_gamma   90.00
#
_symmetry.space_group_name_H-M   'P 1'
#
loop_
_entity.id
_entity.type
_entity.pdbx_description
1 polymer ?
#
loop_
_entity_poly.entity_id
_entity_poly.type
_entity_poly.pdbx_seq_one_letter_code
_entity_poly.pdbx_strand_id
1 'polypeptide(L)'
;MTSFVPIDHFTKTTLTAIPPDEKPNYNSLKIIHQELNANAMTIPSALGGGHYGHLALVLQPITYNDLPYTIPWENPEHPGPAPDHGVAPTGPQITENNRVYAAREQRFLIYRATETTLQKQLLEAVPDTFTKALKNELYGYAQITVRTLLQHLDTKYGKVDADDLVDNIKRMDANWSPDQPIEDLFNQVKDAQKFAADHDPITDKMAVRAAIANLTNSGVFTDAMKDWRKKEEEDQAFTDLEKHFTSADKERRCILTPKQVGYANKATEKPTKGTANKATNRRHPMYYCWSHGQGPNSNHTSNTCTKKLPGHRDEATADDMLGGCCVIHRRAGEKAVYRRPQRPSRENEENQVPPTNT
;
A
#
# COMPACT_ATOMS: atom_id res chain seq x y z
N MET A 1 -33.96 -19.02 4.75
CA MET A 1 -33.00 -18.19 3.99
C MET A 1 -32.12 -17.50 5.00
N THR A 2 -30.82 -17.73 4.98
CA THR A 2 -29.88 -16.94 5.78
C THR A 2 -30.05 -15.47 5.37
N SER A 3 -30.34 -14.59 6.33
CA SER A 3 -30.46 -13.16 6.08
C SER A 3 -29.14 -12.68 5.48
N PHE A 4 -29.19 -11.96 4.35
CA PHE A 4 -28.01 -11.33 3.79
C PHE A 4 -27.54 -10.22 4.74
N VAL A 5 -26.28 -10.27 5.16
CA VAL A 5 -25.69 -9.33 6.11
C VAL A 5 -24.53 -8.60 5.40
N PRO A 6 -24.73 -7.35 4.93
CA PRO A 6 -23.74 -6.66 4.11
C PRO A 6 -22.36 -6.52 4.76
N ILE A 7 -22.31 -6.33 6.08
CA ILE A 7 -21.06 -6.10 6.81
C ILE A 7 -20.07 -7.29 6.70
N ASP A 8 -20.57 -8.51 6.50
CA ASP A 8 -19.73 -9.71 6.35
C ASP A 8 -18.95 -9.71 5.02
N HIS A 9 -19.35 -8.86 4.07
CA HIS A 9 -18.75 -8.71 2.75
C HIS A 9 -17.92 -7.42 2.63
N PHE A 10 -17.89 -6.58 3.65
CA PHE A 10 -17.17 -5.31 3.60
C PHE A 10 -15.67 -5.52 3.71
N THR A 11 -14.89 -4.82 2.89
CA THR A 11 -13.43 -4.77 3.01
C THR A 11 -12.98 -4.20 4.34
N LYS A 12 -13.77 -3.28 4.91
CA LYS A 12 -13.50 -2.61 6.18
C LYS A 12 -14.75 -2.58 7.05
N THR A 13 -14.84 -3.52 7.98
CA THR A 13 -16.01 -3.67 8.87
C THR A 13 -16.14 -2.55 9.91
N THR A 14 -15.04 -1.88 10.25
CA THR A 14 -15.02 -0.70 11.11
C THR A 14 -14.27 0.42 10.41
N LEU A 15 -14.94 1.55 10.18
CA LEU A 15 -14.30 2.71 9.57
C LEU A 15 -13.27 3.34 10.51
N THR A 16 -12.36 4.11 9.94
CA THR A 16 -11.44 4.93 10.72
C THR A 16 -12.24 6.00 11.47
N ALA A 17 -12.34 5.85 12.79
CA ALA A 17 -13.11 6.75 13.64
C ALA A 17 -12.42 8.10 13.81
N ILE A 18 -13.21 9.15 13.84
CA ILE A 18 -12.77 10.50 14.23
C ILE A 18 -12.77 10.54 15.77
N PRO A 19 -11.67 10.95 16.41
CA PRO A 19 -11.62 11.04 17.87
C PRO A 19 -12.76 11.89 18.44
N PRO A 20 -13.35 11.54 19.60
CA PRO A 20 -14.50 12.25 20.17
C PRO A 20 -14.28 13.75 20.41
N ASP A 21 -13.03 14.12 20.72
CA ASP A 21 -12.62 15.50 21.02
C ASP A 21 -12.17 16.27 19.76
N GLU A 22 -12.17 15.62 18.59
CA GLU A 22 -11.74 16.21 17.33
C GLU A 22 -12.93 16.51 16.41
N LYS A 23 -12.82 17.64 15.72
CA LYS A 23 -13.78 18.05 14.70
C LYS A 23 -13.45 17.35 13.37
N PRO A 24 -14.44 16.86 12.61
CA PRO A 24 -14.23 16.43 11.25
C PRO A 24 -13.58 17.54 10.42
N ASN A 25 -12.71 17.13 9.50
CA ASN A 25 -12.01 17.98 8.55
C ASN A 25 -11.96 17.27 7.20
N TYR A 26 -11.42 17.94 6.18
CA TYR A 26 -11.34 17.36 4.85
C TYR A 26 -10.60 16.00 4.85
N ASN A 27 -9.49 15.88 5.59
CA ASN A 27 -8.66 14.68 5.59
C ASN A 27 -9.37 13.46 6.19
N SER A 28 -10.00 13.63 7.36
CA SER A 28 -10.77 12.58 8.01
C SER A 28 -11.98 12.16 7.18
N LEU A 29 -12.70 13.12 6.58
CA LEU A 29 -13.84 12.82 5.71
C LEU A 29 -13.42 12.12 4.42
N LYS A 30 -12.28 12.50 3.83
CA LYS A 30 -11.71 11.81 2.66
C LYS A 30 -11.45 10.33 2.94
N ILE A 31 -10.89 10.01 4.10
CA ILE A 31 -10.66 8.62 4.52
C ILE A 31 -12.00 7.88 4.67
N ILE A 32 -12.98 8.47 5.35
CA ILE A 32 -14.33 7.89 5.51
C ILE A 32 -14.99 7.62 4.15
N HIS A 33 -14.95 8.58 3.21
CA HIS A 33 -15.47 8.40 1.86
C HIS A 33 -14.80 7.23 1.14
N GLN A 34 -13.47 7.14 1.18
CA GLN A 34 -12.74 6.04 0.54
C GLN A 34 -13.17 4.67 1.08
N GLU A 35 -13.30 4.55 2.39
CA GLU A 35 -13.66 3.30 3.06
C GLU A 35 -15.11 2.91 2.80
N LEU A 36 -16.04 3.86 2.87
CA LEU A 36 -17.45 3.64 2.53
C LEU A 36 -17.63 3.29 1.06
N ASN A 37 -16.92 3.96 0.16
CA ASN A 37 -16.93 3.65 -1.28
C ASN A 37 -16.45 2.22 -1.53
N ALA A 38 -15.33 1.82 -0.91
CA ALA A 38 -14.82 0.46 -1.03
C ALA A 38 -15.84 -0.58 -0.54
N ASN A 39 -16.42 -0.37 0.63
CA ASN A 39 -17.44 -1.25 1.19
C ASN A 39 -18.72 -1.31 0.33
N ALA A 40 -19.19 -0.18 -0.18
CA ALA A 40 -20.37 -0.14 -1.04
C ALA A 40 -20.15 -0.90 -2.37
N MET A 41 -18.93 -0.86 -2.91
CA MET A 41 -18.56 -1.60 -4.12
C MET A 41 -18.48 -3.11 -3.92
N THR A 42 -18.23 -3.61 -2.69
CA THR A 42 -18.16 -5.06 -2.47
C THR A 42 -19.52 -5.75 -2.58
N ILE A 43 -20.61 -5.00 -2.42
CA ILE A 43 -21.97 -5.53 -2.55
C ILE A 43 -22.41 -5.40 -4.01
N PRO A 44 -22.47 -6.50 -4.77
CA PRO A 44 -22.82 -6.45 -6.19
C PRO A 44 -24.27 -5.99 -6.37
N SER A 45 -24.52 -5.26 -7.44
CA SER A 45 -25.85 -4.84 -7.89
C SER A 45 -25.87 -4.86 -9.40
N ALA A 46 -27.01 -5.23 -9.99
CA ALA A 46 -27.24 -5.06 -11.43
C ALA A 46 -27.71 -3.64 -11.79
N LEU A 47 -27.99 -2.79 -10.79
CA LEU A 47 -28.42 -1.42 -11.01
C LEU A 47 -27.26 -0.50 -11.35
N GLY A 48 -27.58 0.66 -11.93
CA GLY A 48 -26.60 1.68 -12.29
C GLY A 48 -25.56 1.24 -13.31
N GLY A 49 -25.91 0.28 -14.17
CA GLY A 49 -24.99 -0.32 -15.16
C GLY A 49 -24.24 -1.55 -14.65
N GLY A 50 -24.32 -1.87 -13.36
CA GLY A 50 -23.82 -3.13 -12.79
C GLY A 50 -22.32 -3.21 -12.52
N HIS A 51 -21.58 -2.14 -12.79
CA HIS A 51 -20.11 -2.12 -12.66
C HIS A 51 -19.59 -1.74 -11.27
N TYR A 52 -20.37 -1.00 -10.48
CA TYR A 52 -19.91 -0.38 -9.23
C TYR A 52 -20.67 -0.84 -7.98
N GLY A 53 -21.38 -1.96 -8.04
CA GLY A 53 -22.14 -2.48 -6.89
C GLY A 53 -23.13 -1.45 -6.35
N HIS A 54 -23.07 -1.15 -5.05
CA HIS A 54 -23.91 -0.15 -4.39
C HIS A 54 -23.21 1.20 -4.18
N LEU A 55 -22.12 1.50 -4.91
CA LEU A 55 -21.38 2.76 -4.80
C LEU A 55 -22.26 4.01 -4.94
N ALA A 56 -23.34 3.92 -5.72
CA ALA A 56 -24.31 5.00 -5.87
C ALA A 56 -24.88 5.48 -4.53
N LEU A 57 -24.98 4.62 -3.50
CA LEU A 57 -25.57 5.00 -2.22
C LEU A 57 -24.75 6.04 -1.45
N VAL A 58 -23.45 6.12 -1.69
CA VAL A 58 -22.50 6.95 -0.94
C VAL A 58 -22.00 8.15 -1.75
N LEU A 59 -21.91 8.02 -3.09
CA LEU A 59 -21.57 9.13 -3.96
C LEU A 59 -22.75 10.07 -4.21
N GLN A 60 -22.44 11.33 -4.52
CA GLN A 60 -23.43 12.27 -5.07
C GLN A 60 -23.88 11.80 -6.47
N PRO A 61 -25.16 11.99 -6.85
CA PRO A 61 -25.67 11.52 -8.14
C PRO A 61 -24.87 11.98 -9.34
N ILE A 62 -24.43 13.25 -9.34
CA ILE A 62 -23.65 13.80 -10.45
C ILE A 62 -22.31 13.09 -10.59
N THR A 63 -21.59 12.89 -9.47
CA THR A 63 -20.30 12.19 -9.44
C THR A 63 -20.43 10.72 -9.85
N TYR A 64 -21.51 10.05 -9.44
CA TYR A 64 -21.75 8.67 -9.85
C TYR A 64 -22.01 8.55 -11.36
N ASN A 65 -22.81 9.46 -11.91
CA ASN A 65 -23.17 9.45 -13.34
C ASN A 65 -21.98 9.82 -14.26
N ASP A 66 -20.96 10.50 -13.73
CA ASP A 66 -19.73 10.80 -14.48
C ASP A 66 -18.80 9.58 -14.59
N LEU A 67 -19.05 8.50 -13.86
CA LEU A 67 -18.24 7.28 -13.93
C LEU A 67 -18.52 6.51 -15.24
N PRO A 68 -17.49 5.90 -15.86
CA PRO A 68 -17.66 5.09 -17.07
C PRO A 68 -18.66 3.95 -16.88
N TYR A 69 -19.47 3.66 -17.90
CA TYR A 69 -20.41 2.52 -17.90
C TYR A 69 -21.48 2.58 -16.80
N THR A 70 -21.81 3.78 -16.31
CA THR A 70 -22.93 3.97 -15.40
C THR A 70 -24.22 4.30 -16.12
N ILE A 71 -25.31 3.93 -15.48
CA ILE A 71 -26.67 4.38 -15.77
C ILE A 71 -27.15 5.11 -14.51
N PRO A 72 -27.98 6.16 -14.60
CA PRO A 72 -28.53 6.81 -13.42
C PRO A 72 -29.10 5.78 -12.43
N TRP A 73 -28.64 5.86 -11.18
CA TRP A 73 -29.09 4.94 -10.14
C TRP A 73 -30.47 5.33 -9.65
N GLU A 74 -31.41 4.40 -9.75
CA GLU A 74 -32.75 4.49 -9.16
C GLU A 74 -32.85 3.53 -7.98
N ASN A 75 -33.27 4.03 -6.82
CA ASN A 75 -33.42 3.21 -5.63
C ASN A 75 -34.51 2.15 -5.86
N PRO A 76 -34.26 0.87 -5.53
CA PRO A 76 -35.31 -0.14 -5.53
C PRO A 76 -36.49 0.26 -4.65
N GLU A 77 -37.70 0.08 -5.19
CA GLU A 77 -38.94 0.17 -4.43
C GLU A 77 -39.40 -1.21 -3.96
N HIS A 78 -40.05 -1.26 -2.81
CA HIS A 78 -40.67 -2.49 -2.31
C HIS A 78 -41.78 -2.93 -3.29
N PRO A 79 -41.77 -4.19 -3.79
CA PRO A 79 -42.71 -4.62 -4.83
C PRO A 79 -44.16 -4.78 -4.35
N GLY A 80 -44.44 -4.55 -3.07
CA GLY A 80 -45.73 -4.81 -2.43
C GLY A 80 -45.70 -6.10 -1.60
N PRO A 81 -46.76 -6.44 -0.85
CA PRO A 81 -46.78 -7.60 0.03
C PRO A 81 -46.98 -8.95 -0.71
N ALA A 82 -47.40 -8.92 -1.97
CA ALA A 82 -47.64 -10.11 -2.78
C ALA A 82 -47.41 -9.82 -4.28
N PRO A 83 -47.10 -10.85 -5.10
CA PRO A 83 -47.03 -10.72 -6.56
C PRO A 83 -48.36 -10.28 -7.16
N ASP A 84 -48.31 -9.33 -8.11
CA ASP A 84 -49.46 -9.00 -8.95
C ASP A 84 -49.49 -9.93 -10.18
N HIS A 85 -50.61 -10.64 -10.35
CA HIS A 85 -50.82 -11.55 -11.47
C HIS A 85 -51.73 -10.98 -12.57
N GLY A 86 -52.35 -9.82 -12.35
CA GLY A 86 -53.37 -9.29 -13.25
C GLY A 86 -54.65 -10.14 -13.31
N VAL A 87 -55.49 -9.88 -14.31
CA VAL A 87 -56.79 -10.56 -14.48
C VAL A 87 -56.63 -11.81 -15.35
N ALA A 88 -57.13 -12.95 -14.87
CA ALA A 88 -57.14 -14.25 -15.57
C ALA A 88 -55.76 -14.70 -16.12
N PRO A 89 -54.71 -14.78 -15.27
CA PRO A 89 -53.38 -15.17 -15.69
C PRO A 89 -53.31 -16.65 -16.09
N THR A 90 -52.47 -16.95 -17.07
CA THR A 90 -52.08 -18.33 -17.41
C THR A 90 -51.00 -18.85 -16.45
N GLY A 91 -50.85 -20.18 -16.34
CA GLY A 91 -49.82 -20.79 -15.49
C GLY A 91 -48.38 -20.27 -15.73
N PRO A 92 -47.92 -20.12 -16.99
CA PRO A 92 -46.62 -19.52 -17.28
C PRO A 92 -46.49 -18.05 -16.84
N GLN A 93 -47.56 -17.24 -16.97
CA GLN A 93 -47.56 -15.85 -16.50
C GLN A 93 -47.46 -15.75 -14.98
N ILE A 94 -48.19 -16.60 -14.24
CA ILE A 94 -48.08 -16.68 -12.78
C ILE A 94 -46.64 -17.00 -12.38
N THR A 95 -46.02 -17.96 -13.07
CA THR A 95 -44.65 -18.42 -12.78
C THR A 95 -43.63 -17.29 -12.99
N GLU A 96 -43.72 -16.57 -14.11
CA GLU A 96 -42.82 -15.45 -14.38
C GLU A 96 -43.05 -14.27 -13.43
N ASN A 97 -44.30 -13.93 -13.12
CA ASN A 97 -44.60 -12.84 -12.18
C ASN A 97 -44.06 -13.13 -10.78
N ASN A 98 -44.14 -14.38 -10.32
CA ASN A 98 -43.51 -14.81 -9.07
C ASN A 98 -41.99 -14.65 -9.11
N ARG A 99 -41.35 -15.02 -10.23
CA ARG A 99 -39.89 -14.88 -10.41
C ARG A 99 -39.45 -13.41 -10.39
N VAL A 100 -40.18 -12.54 -11.10
CA VAL A 100 -39.92 -11.09 -11.13
C VAL A 100 -40.13 -10.47 -9.76
N TYR A 101 -41.23 -10.82 -9.07
CA TYR A 101 -41.51 -10.35 -7.71
C TYR A 101 -40.38 -10.73 -6.75
N ALA A 102 -39.97 -12.01 -6.72
CA ALA A 102 -38.89 -12.48 -5.85
C ALA A 102 -37.57 -11.76 -6.13
N ALA A 103 -37.24 -11.54 -7.41
CA ALA A 103 -36.04 -10.79 -7.79
C ALA A 103 -36.10 -9.29 -7.41
N ARG A 104 -37.29 -8.67 -7.43
CA ARG A 104 -37.49 -7.28 -6.97
C ARG A 104 -37.41 -7.18 -5.45
N GLU A 105 -38.05 -8.10 -4.74
CA GLU A 105 -38.03 -8.15 -3.27
C GLU A 105 -36.61 -8.36 -2.75
N GLN A 106 -35.88 -9.34 -3.29
CA GLN A 106 -34.49 -9.59 -2.90
C GLN A 106 -33.60 -8.37 -3.14
N ARG A 107 -33.76 -7.70 -4.29
CA ARG A 107 -33.00 -6.47 -4.61
C ARG A 107 -33.31 -5.34 -3.64
N PHE A 108 -34.58 -5.14 -3.31
CA PHE A 108 -35.00 -4.15 -2.33
C PHE A 108 -34.40 -4.42 -0.96
N LEU A 109 -34.46 -5.67 -0.49
CA LEU A 109 -33.91 -6.06 0.81
C LEU A 109 -32.39 -5.88 0.88
N ILE A 110 -31.65 -6.26 -0.16
CA ILE A 110 -30.19 -6.04 -0.23
C ILE A 110 -29.86 -4.55 -0.21
N TYR A 111 -30.57 -3.74 -1.01
CA TYR A 111 -30.40 -2.29 -1.02
C TYR A 111 -30.62 -1.68 0.37
N ARG A 112 -31.75 -1.98 1.02
CA ARG A 112 -32.08 -1.45 2.35
C ARG A 112 -31.11 -1.90 3.42
N ALA A 113 -30.70 -3.17 3.39
CA ALA A 113 -29.71 -3.69 4.32
C ALA A 113 -28.36 -2.98 4.13
N THR A 114 -27.92 -2.79 2.88
CA THR A 114 -26.64 -2.14 2.55
C THR A 114 -26.65 -0.68 2.97
N GLU A 115 -27.71 0.07 2.65
CA GLU A 115 -27.86 1.46 3.07
C GLU A 115 -27.84 1.61 4.59
N THR A 116 -28.59 0.76 5.31
CA THR A 116 -28.65 0.79 6.78
C THR A 116 -27.29 0.45 7.41
N THR A 117 -26.58 -0.51 6.83
CA THR A 117 -25.26 -0.93 7.34
C THR A 117 -24.23 0.18 7.15
N LEU A 118 -24.16 0.79 5.95
CA LEU A 118 -23.26 1.91 5.67
C LEU A 118 -23.59 3.14 6.53
N GLN A 119 -24.87 3.43 6.73
CA GLN A 119 -25.31 4.50 7.63
C GLN A 119 -24.81 4.26 9.07
N LYS A 120 -24.99 3.04 9.59
CA LYS A 120 -24.54 2.68 10.93
C LYS A 120 -23.02 2.83 11.07
N GLN A 121 -22.25 2.33 10.10
CA GLN A 121 -20.79 2.49 10.10
C GLN A 121 -20.37 3.96 10.16
N LEU A 122 -21.02 4.83 9.39
CA LEU A 122 -20.73 6.26 9.39
C LEU A 122 -21.06 6.92 10.73
N LEU A 123 -22.21 6.58 11.33
CA LEU A 123 -22.63 7.13 12.63
C LEU A 123 -21.76 6.64 13.79
N GLU A 124 -21.15 5.46 13.68
CA GLU A 124 -20.18 4.95 14.66
C GLU A 124 -18.81 5.62 14.50
N ALA A 125 -18.43 5.98 13.28
CA ALA A 125 -17.14 6.60 12.98
C ALA A 125 -17.08 8.10 13.28
N VAL A 126 -18.22 8.79 13.25
CA VAL A 126 -18.30 10.25 13.41
C VAL A 126 -19.00 10.59 14.74
N PRO A 127 -18.41 11.44 15.59
CA PRO A 127 -19.05 11.85 16.84
C PRO A 127 -20.44 12.46 16.61
N ASP A 128 -21.45 12.04 17.39
CA ASP A 128 -22.85 12.45 17.23
C ASP A 128 -23.02 13.97 17.23
N THR A 129 -22.14 14.72 17.93
CA THR A 129 -22.11 16.20 17.91
C THR A 129 -22.15 16.79 16.51
N PHE A 130 -21.52 16.14 15.53
CA PHE A 130 -21.41 16.63 14.15
C PHE A 130 -22.51 16.14 13.21
N THR A 131 -23.30 15.15 13.62
CA THR A 131 -24.41 14.57 12.84
C THR A 131 -25.79 14.82 13.45
N LYS A 132 -25.85 15.17 14.74
CA LYS A 132 -27.07 15.36 15.53
C LYS A 132 -28.04 16.38 14.96
N ALA A 133 -27.57 17.35 14.19
CA ALA A 133 -28.42 18.30 13.48
C ALA A 133 -29.41 17.63 12.50
N LEU A 134 -29.09 16.43 12.01
CA LEU A 134 -29.94 15.63 11.12
C LEU A 134 -30.81 14.61 11.87
N LYS A 135 -30.61 14.45 13.18
CA LYS A 135 -31.29 13.44 13.99
C LYS A 135 -32.73 13.87 14.27
N ASN A 136 -33.69 13.04 13.87
CA ASN A 136 -35.08 13.22 14.25
C ASN A 136 -35.30 12.78 15.72
N GLU A 137 -36.15 13.49 16.45
CA GLU A 137 -36.43 13.21 17.86
C GLU A 137 -37.11 11.84 18.07
N LEU A 138 -38.05 11.47 17.19
CA LEU A 138 -38.87 10.26 17.34
C LEU A 138 -38.24 9.04 16.66
N TYR A 139 -37.63 9.24 15.49
CA TYR A 139 -37.13 8.13 14.65
C TYR A 139 -35.60 8.12 14.50
N GLY A 140 -34.87 8.99 15.20
CA GLY A 140 -33.42 9.10 15.10
C GLY A 140 -32.97 9.38 13.66
N TYR A 141 -32.04 8.57 13.14
CA TYR A 141 -31.53 8.69 11.78
C TYR A 141 -32.27 7.82 10.76
N ALA A 142 -33.35 7.12 11.12
CA ALA A 142 -33.96 6.08 10.27
C ALA A 142 -34.39 6.53 8.86
N GLN A 143 -34.69 7.84 8.69
CA GLN A 143 -35.09 8.44 7.41
C GLN A 143 -33.96 9.18 6.68
N ILE A 144 -32.77 9.28 7.29
CA ILE A 144 -31.64 10.01 6.71
C ILE A 144 -30.77 9.05 5.92
N THR A 145 -30.55 9.28 4.63
CA THR A 145 -29.67 8.41 3.84
C THR A 145 -28.20 8.62 4.21
N VAL A 146 -27.36 7.61 3.98
CA VAL A 146 -25.90 7.75 4.17
C VAL A 146 -25.32 8.91 3.34
N ARG A 147 -25.81 9.08 2.11
CA ARG A 147 -25.45 10.22 1.25
C ARG A 147 -25.80 11.57 1.88
N THR A 148 -26.95 11.68 2.55
CA THR A 148 -27.37 12.93 3.21
C THR A 148 -26.46 13.27 4.39
N LEU A 149 -26.06 12.26 5.17
CA LEU A 149 -25.07 12.42 6.24
C LEU A 149 -23.73 12.90 5.68
N LEU A 150 -23.20 12.24 4.64
CA LEU A 150 -21.95 12.63 4.00
C LEU A 150 -22.03 14.06 3.45
N GLN A 151 -23.10 14.40 2.73
CA GLN A 151 -23.30 15.75 2.20
C GLN A 151 -23.30 16.83 3.30
N HIS A 152 -23.93 16.55 4.44
CA HIS A 152 -23.91 17.46 5.58
C HIS A 152 -22.50 17.66 6.12
N LEU A 153 -21.77 16.56 6.34
CA LEU A 153 -20.40 16.59 6.84
C LEU A 153 -19.47 17.34 5.86
N ASP A 154 -19.57 17.05 4.56
CA ASP A 154 -18.76 17.71 3.53
C ASP A 154 -19.05 19.21 3.47
N THR A 155 -20.33 19.60 3.51
CA THR A 155 -20.73 21.00 3.42
C THR A 155 -20.29 21.82 4.63
N LYS A 156 -20.33 21.22 5.83
CA LYS A 156 -20.04 21.91 7.10
C LYS A 156 -18.57 21.83 7.52
N TYR A 157 -17.90 20.74 7.19
CA TYR A 157 -16.59 20.39 7.75
C TYR A 157 -15.58 19.90 6.71
N GLY A 158 -16.03 19.53 5.51
CA GLY A 158 -15.16 19.00 4.45
C GLY A 158 -14.55 20.04 3.52
N LYS A 159 -14.61 21.34 3.86
CA LYS A 159 -13.88 22.36 3.09
C LYS A 159 -12.43 22.40 3.57
N VAL A 160 -11.48 22.35 2.64
CA VAL A 160 -10.06 22.59 2.94
C VAL A 160 -9.91 24.02 3.44
N ASP A 161 -9.45 24.17 4.68
CA ASP A 161 -9.15 25.46 5.28
C ASP A 161 -7.63 25.70 5.39
N ALA A 162 -7.23 26.83 5.99
CA ALA A 162 -5.82 27.18 6.13
C ALA A 162 -5.07 26.23 7.08
N ASP A 163 -5.75 25.70 8.10
CA ASP A 163 -5.14 24.79 9.07
C ASP A 163 -4.87 23.43 8.39
N ASP A 164 -5.78 22.97 7.54
CA ASP A 164 -5.59 21.77 6.70
C ASP A 164 -4.37 21.88 5.77
N LEU A 165 -4.14 23.06 5.17
CA LEU A 165 -2.95 23.31 4.33
C LEU A 165 -1.66 23.32 5.16
N VAL A 166 -1.68 23.93 6.34
CA VAL A 166 -0.55 23.92 7.28
C VAL A 166 -0.22 22.49 7.71
N ASP A 167 -1.21 21.70 8.07
CA ASP A 167 -1.01 20.30 8.44
C ASP A 167 -0.56 19.43 7.26
N ASN A 168 -0.95 19.78 6.03
CA ASN A 168 -0.43 19.15 4.83
C ASN A 168 1.08 19.39 4.65
N ILE A 169 1.54 20.63 4.87
CA ILE A 169 2.98 20.94 4.85
C ILE A 169 3.72 20.21 5.98
N LYS A 170 3.18 20.19 7.21
CA LYS A 170 3.78 19.41 8.31
C LYS A 170 3.91 17.93 7.98
N ARG A 171 2.88 17.34 7.34
CA ARG A 171 2.92 15.94 6.88
C ARG A 171 3.95 15.74 5.77
N MET A 172 4.08 16.68 4.84
CA MET A 172 5.11 16.66 3.79
C MET A 172 6.53 16.70 4.38
N ASP A 173 6.74 17.51 5.41
CA ASP A 173 8.04 17.71 6.06
C ASP A 173 8.34 16.68 7.17
N ALA A 174 7.40 15.78 7.46
CA ALA A 174 7.56 14.76 8.49
C ALA A 174 8.77 13.85 8.19
N ASN A 175 9.65 13.69 9.18
CA ASN A 175 10.91 12.97 9.01
C ASN A 175 10.71 11.51 8.59
N TRP A 176 11.24 11.15 7.43
CA TRP A 176 11.35 9.75 7.01
C TRP A 176 12.51 9.02 7.70
N SER A 177 12.32 7.73 8.00
CA SER A 177 13.33 6.85 8.60
C SER A 177 13.93 5.87 7.57
N PRO A 178 15.27 5.67 7.55
CA PRO A 178 15.94 4.69 6.67
C PRO A 178 15.47 3.23 6.77
N ASP A 179 14.78 2.88 7.87
CA ASP A 179 14.21 1.55 8.10
C ASP A 179 12.92 1.32 7.30
N GLN A 180 12.29 2.38 6.82
CA GLN A 180 11.11 2.33 5.96
C GLN A 180 11.51 2.29 4.48
N PRO A 181 10.63 1.80 3.59
CA PRO A 181 10.77 1.99 2.14
C PRO A 181 10.97 3.47 1.78
N ILE A 182 11.88 3.76 0.85
CA ILE A 182 12.10 5.15 0.39
C ILE A 182 10.90 5.69 -0.38
N GLU A 183 10.11 4.80 -0.96
CA GLU A 183 8.84 5.07 -1.63
C GLU A 183 7.85 5.80 -0.71
N ASP A 184 7.89 5.55 0.61
CA ASP A 184 7.00 6.22 1.56
C ASP A 184 7.28 7.72 1.62
N LEU A 185 8.54 8.14 1.57
CA LEU A 185 8.92 9.56 1.48
C LEU A 185 8.39 10.19 0.19
N PHE A 186 8.55 9.50 -0.95
CA PHE A 186 8.10 10.03 -2.23
C PHE A 186 6.57 10.11 -2.32
N ASN A 187 5.86 9.11 -1.79
CA ASN A 187 4.41 9.11 -1.70
C ASN A 187 3.92 10.24 -0.77
N GLN A 188 4.55 10.44 0.38
CA GLN A 188 4.26 11.55 1.30
C GLN A 188 4.33 12.92 0.60
N VAL A 189 5.38 13.17 -0.20
CA VAL A 189 5.51 14.44 -0.92
C VAL A 189 4.50 14.55 -2.08
N LYS A 190 4.28 13.48 -2.84
CA LYS A 190 3.28 13.46 -3.93
C LYS A 190 1.87 13.70 -3.42
N ASP A 191 1.52 13.10 -2.30
CA ASP A 191 0.19 13.23 -1.71
C ASP A 191 -0.01 14.65 -1.18
N ALA A 192 1.04 15.28 -0.65
CA ALA A 192 1.00 16.69 -0.28
C ALA A 192 0.79 17.61 -1.51
N GLN A 193 1.48 17.36 -2.62
CA GLN A 193 1.29 18.12 -3.86
C GLN A 193 -0.14 17.98 -4.40
N LYS A 194 -0.67 16.74 -4.46
CA LYS A 194 -2.05 16.48 -4.90
C LYS A 194 -3.08 17.17 -4.02
N PHE A 195 -2.87 17.18 -2.70
CA PHE A 195 -3.77 17.81 -1.74
C PHE A 195 -3.90 19.31 -1.98
N ALA A 196 -2.79 19.98 -2.30
CA ALA A 196 -2.75 21.42 -2.40
C ALA A 196 -3.02 21.96 -3.82
N ALA A 197 -3.17 21.08 -4.83
CA ALA A 197 -3.23 21.44 -6.25
C ALA A 197 -4.35 22.42 -6.62
N ASP A 198 -5.53 22.30 -5.99
CA ASP A 198 -6.70 23.16 -6.26
C ASP A 198 -6.82 24.33 -5.27
N HIS A 199 -5.85 24.48 -4.37
CA HIS A 199 -5.88 25.44 -3.28
C HIS A 199 -4.62 26.31 -3.26
N ASP A 200 -3.52 25.80 -2.71
CA ASP A 200 -2.21 26.47 -2.64
C ASP A 200 -1.12 25.53 -3.19
N PRO A 201 -0.93 25.49 -4.53
CA PRO A 201 -0.13 24.46 -5.17
C PRO A 201 1.32 24.40 -4.69
N ILE A 202 1.73 23.22 -4.20
CA ILE A 202 3.13 22.97 -3.84
C ILE A 202 3.94 22.80 -5.13
N THR A 203 4.78 23.80 -5.41
CA THR A 203 5.65 23.79 -6.59
C THR A 203 6.65 22.62 -6.56
N ASP A 204 7.11 22.17 -7.73
CA ASP A 204 8.13 21.12 -7.85
C ASP A 204 9.40 21.45 -7.05
N LYS A 205 9.82 22.72 -7.07
CA LYS A 205 10.97 23.21 -6.28
C LYS A 205 10.75 23.05 -4.77
N MET A 206 9.53 23.26 -4.27
CA MET A 206 9.20 23.04 -2.85
C MET A 206 9.22 21.55 -2.49
N ALA A 207 8.63 20.70 -3.34
CA ALA A 207 8.65 19.25 -3.17
C ALA A 207 10.08 18.68 -3.13
N VAL A 208 10.93 19.10 -4.06
CA VAL A 208 12.36 18.74 -4.10
C VAL A 208 13.08 19.18 -2.83
N ARG A 209 12.85 20.41 -2.36
CA ARG A 209 13.47 20.91 -1.12
C ARG A 209 13.04 20.10 0.10
N ALA A 210 11.75 19.77 0.23
CA ALA A 210 11.23 18.97 1.33
C ALA A 210 11.82 17.55 1.34
N ALA A 211 11.89 16.90 0.18
CA ALA A 211 12.51 15.58 0.05
C ALA A 211 14.02 15.61 0.35
N ILE A 212 14.75 16.61 -0.15
CA ILE A 212 16.18 16.78 0.15
C ILE A 212 16.40 16.99 1.65
N ALA A 213 15.57 17.80 2.31
CA ALA A 213 15.65 18.04 3.75
C ALA A 213 15.47 16.72 4.53
N ASN A 214 14.45 15.94 4.18
CA ASN A 214 14.20 14.60 4.75
C ASN A 214 15.38 13.65 4.55
N LEU A 215 15.86 13.51 3.31
CA LEU A 215 16.99 12.65 2.97
C LEU A 215 18.28 13.11 3.66
N THR A 216 18.48 14.41 3.85
CA THR A 216 19.63 14.97 4.58
C THR A 216 19.53 14.67 6.07
N ASN A 217 18.36 14.87 6.68
CA ASN A 217 18.09 14.57 8.09
C ASN A 217 18.31 13.08 8.41
N SER A 218 18.02 12.20 7.46
CA SER A 218 18.26 10.76 7.62
C SER A 218 19.76 10.40 7.75
N GLY A 219 20.66 11.22 7.20
CA GLY A 219 22.11 11.03 7.30
C GLY A 219 22.71 9.86 6.51
N VAL A 220 21.90 9.08 5.77
CA VAL A 220 22.37 7.84 5.10
C VAL A 220 22.77 8.01 3.63
N PHE A 221 22.57 9.20 3.05
CA PHE A 221 22.75 9.45 1.61
C PHE A 221 23.83 10.50 1.28
N THR A 222 24.87 10.62 2.10
CA THR A 222 25.90 11.67 1.96
C THR A 222 26.54 11.74 0.57
N ASP A 223 26.92 10.59 -0.01
CA ASP A 223 27.58 10.59 -1.33
C ASP A 223 26.57 10.81 -2.46
N ALA A 224 25.39 10.19 -2.39
CA ALA A 224 24.30 10.42 -3.34
C ALA A 224 23.86 11.90 -3.36
N MET A 225 23.90 12.59 -2.22
CA MET A 225 23.63 14.03 -2.10
C MET A 225 24.69 14.88 -2.80
N LYS A 226 25.98 14.51 -2.72
CA LYS A 226 27.03 15.22 -3.46
C LYS A 226 26.81 15.11 -4.96
N ASP A 227 26.43 13.92 -5.43
CA ASP A 227 26.19 13.69 -6.85
C ASP A 227 24.90 14.36 -7.34
N TRP A 228 23.86 14.40 -6.51
CA TRP A 228 22.64 15.16 -6.79
C TRP A 228 22.92 16.65 -7.02
N ARG A 229 23.73 17.28 -6.15
CA ARG A 229 24.05 18.72 -6.23
C ARG A 229 24.89 19.12 -7.45
N LYS A 230 25.49 18.16 -8.15
CA LYS A 230 26.27 18.41 -9.38
C LYS A 230 25.40 18.46 -10.64
N LYS A 231 24.13 18.05 -10.55
CA LYS A 231 23.20 18.08 -11.69
C LYS A 231 22.78 19.52 -12.02
N GLU A 232 22.52 19.78 -13.29
CA GLU A 232 22.00 21.05 -13.78
C GLU A 232 20.58 21.31 -13.25
N GLU A 233 20.13 22.57 -13.26
CA GLU A 233 18.81 22.94 -12.71
C GLU A 233 17.65 22.25 -13.43
N GLU A 234 17.77 22.00 -14.75
CA GLU A 234 16.75 21.25 -15.50
C GLU A 234 16.64 19.77 -15.09
N ASP A 235 17.71 19.18 -14.56
CA ASP A 235 17.77 17.77 -14.12
C ASP A 235 17.47 17.61 -12.62
N GLN A 236 17.01 18.68 -11.96
CA GLN A 236 16.63 18.70 -10.54
C GLN A 236 15.12 18.71 -10.32
N ALA A 237 14.34 18.16 -11.25
CA ALA A 237 12.92 17.94 -11.06
C ALA A 237 12.65 16.84 -10.01
N PHE A 238 11.48 16.87 -9.37
CA PHE A 238 11.09 15.87 -8.38
C PHE A 238 11.12 14.43 -8.94
N THR A 239 10.72 14.26 -10.20
CA THR A 239 10.77 12.97 -10.90
C THR A 239 12.18 12.39 -11.04
N ASP A 240 13.20 13.25 -11.17
CA ASP A 240 14.58 12.80 -11.30
C ASP A 240 15.25 12.59 -9.94
N LEU A 241 14.76 13.30 -8.92
CA LEU A 241 15.10 13.04 -7.52
C LEU A 241 14.68 11.63 -7.13
N GLU A 242 13.44 11.23 -7.44
CA GLU A 242 12.95 9.89 -7.16
C GLU A 242 13.84 8.80 -7.77
N LYS A 243 14.15 8.91 -9.08
CA LYS A 243 15.00 7.94 -9.77
C LYS A 243 16.39 7.85 -9.15
N HIS A 244 16.99 8.99 -8.84
CA HIS A 244 18.34 9.10 -8.27
C HIS A 244 18.42 8.44 -6.90
N PHE A 245 17.54 8.82 -5.98
CA PHE A 245 17.60 8.31 -4.60
C PHE A 245 17.04 6.90 -4.45
N THR A 246 16.14 6.45 -5.33
CA THR A 246 15.77 5.01 -5.40
C THR A 246 16.97 4.15 -5.75
N SER A 247 17.79 4.60 -6.72
CA SER A 247 19.02 3.89 -7.10
C SER A 247 20.04 3.89 -5.95
N ALA A 248 20.18 5.02 -5.26
CA ALA A 248 21.06 5.13 -4.09
C ALA A 248 20.59 4.26 -2.90
N ASP A 249 19.28 4.16 -2.65
CA ASP A 249 18.72 3.32 -1.58
C ASP A 249 19.00 1.83 -1.84
N LYS A 250 18.82 1.40 -3.10
CA LYS A 250 19.18 0.05 -3.53
C LYS A 250 20.63 -0.27 -3.21
N GLU A 251 21.57 0.62 -3.55
CA GLU A 251 22.99 0.45 -3.26
C GLU A 251 23.27 0.43 -1.74
N ARG A 252 22.67 1.35 -0.97
CA ARG A 252 22.77 1.38 0.49
C ARG A 252 22.35 0.05 1.10
N ARG A 253 21.22 -0.52 0.67
CA ARG A 253 20.69 -1.81 1.15
C ARG A 253 21.60 -2.98 0.74
N CYS A 254 22.21 -2.90 -0.44
CA CYS A 254 23.23 -3.85 -0.89
C CYS A 254 24.51 -3.80 -0.04
N ILE A 255 24.88 -2.65 0.54
CA ILE A 255 26.06 -2.53 1.43
C ILE A 255 25.74 -2.94 2.88
N LEU A 256 24.52 -2.66 3.36
CA LEU A 256 24.09 -3.02 4.73
C LEU A 256 23.96 -4.53 4.94
N THR A 257 23.48 -5.26 3.93
CA THR A 257 23.29 -6.72 3.97
C THR A 257 24.61 -7.51 4.18
N PRO A 258 25.76 -7.17 3.57
CA PRO A 258 27.08 -7.70 3.90
C PRO A 258 27.54 -7.39 5.33
N LYS A 259 27.26 -6.20 5.86
CA LYS A 259 27.73 -5.78 7.19
C LYS A 259 27.01 -6.52 8.33
N GLN A 260 25.73 -6.83 8.20
CA GLN A 260 24.97 -7.52 9.26
C GLN A 260 25.38 -9.00 9.44
N VAL A 261 25.93 -9.66 8.42
CA VAL A 261 26.46 -11.04 8.55
C VAL A 261 27.79 -11.07 9.32
N GLY A 262 28.52 -9.95 9.40
CA GLY A 262 29.84 -9.87 10.04
C GLY A 262 29.87 -9.56 11.54
N TYR A 263 28.77 -9.07 12.14
CA TYR A 263 28.76 -8.53 13.51
C TYR A 263 27.89 -9.30 14.52
N ALA A 264 27.30 -10.45 14.16
CA ALA A 264 26.51 -11.25 15.11
C ALA A 264 27.34 -12.00 16.17
N ASN A 265 28.69 -11.98 16.10
CA ASN A 265 29.56 -12.65 17.08
C ASN A 265 30.69 -11.74 17.53
N LYS A 266 30.41 -10.82 18.46
CA LYS A 266 31.37 -10.32 19.46
C LYS A 266 30.68 -9.38 20.45
N ALA A 267 29.92 -9.98 21.37
CA ALA A 267 29.72 -9.40 22.69
C ALA A 267 30.67 -10.11 23.66
N THR A 268 31.21 -9.33 24.59
CA THR A 268 32.14 -9.65 25.69
C THR A 268 33.61 -9.90 25.31
N GLU A 269 34.40 -8.83 25.31
CA GLU A 269 35.60 -8.71 26.18
C GLU A 269 36.14 -7.27 26.20
N LYS A 270 36.55 -6.81 27.40
CA LYS A 270 37.00 -5.44 27.71
C LYS A 270 38.32 -5.07 27.01
N PRO A 271 38.60 -3.76 26.81
CA PRO A 271 39.78 -3.31 26.08
C PRO A 271 41.02 -3.25 26.98
N THR A 272 42.10 -3.92 26.58
CA THR A 272 43.46 -3.62 27.06
C THR A 272 44.24 -2.89 25.97
N LYS A 273 44.89 -1.79 26.39
CA LYS A 273 45.70 -0.90 25.56
C LYS A 273 46.87 -1.67 24.92
N GLY A 274 47.08 -1.45 23.63
CA GLY A 274 48.29 -1.87 22.95
C GLY A 274 48.28 -1.50 21.47
N THR A 275 48.96 -0.38 21.15
CA THR A 275 49.68 -0.09 19.90
C THR A 275 49.01 -0.33 18.54
N ALA A 276 48.97 0.76 17.77
CA ALA A 276 48.62 0.82 16.35
C ALA A 276 49.17 -0.37 15.54
N ASN A 277 48.30 -0.99 14.75
CA ASN A 277 48.75 -1.82 13.62
C ASN A 277 48.12 -1.30 12.33
N LYS A 278 48.99 -0.71 11.52
CA LYS A 278 48.83 -0.48 10.09
C LYS A 278 48.13 -1.66 9.42
N ALA A 279 47.20 -1.33 8.52
CA ALA A 279 46.85 -2.22 7.42
C ALA A 279 48.12 -2.59 6.64
N THR A 280 48.47 -3.88 6.60
CA THR A 280 49.07 -4.58 5.45
C THR A 280 49.29 -6.05 5.83
N ASN A 281 48.39 -6.94 5.45
CA ASN A 281 48.78 -8.33 5.24
C ASN A 281 48.08 -8.86 3.97
N ARG A 282 48.51 -8.32 2.82
CA ARG A 282 48.29 -8.91 1.49
C ARG A 282 49.06 -10.22 1.41
N ARG A 283 48.69 -11.23 2.20
CA ARG A 283 49.42 -12.49 2.11
C ARG A 283 49.16 -13.15 0.77
N HIS A 284 47.94 -13.12 0.21
CA HIS A 284 47.70 -13.73 -1.11
C HIS A 284 46.74 -12.88 -1.97
N PRO A 285 47.05 -12.65 -3.25
CA PRO A 285 46.20 -11.89 -4.16
C PRO A 285 44.92 -12.66 -4.50
N MET A 286 43.80 -11.95 -4.54
CA MET A 286 42.49 -12.45 -4.97
C MET A 286 42.11 -11.74 -6.27
N TYR A 287 41.56 -12.48 -7.22
CA TYR A 287 41.28 -12.05 -8.58
C TYR A 287 39.77 -12.11 -8.83
N TYR A 288 39.24 -11.15 -9.59
CA TYR A 288 37.81 -10.94 -9.74
C TYR A 288 37.32 -11.16 -11.17
N CYS A 289 36.15 -11.78 -11.30
CA CYS A 289 35.43 -11.99 -12.54
C CYS A 289 33.96 -11.58 -12.37
N TRP A 290 33.40 -10.80 -13.30
CA TRP A 290 32.02 -10.31 -13.22
C TRP A 290 30.99 -11.45 -13.14
N SER A 291 31.23 -12.58 -13.83
CA SER A 291 30.29 -13.72 -13.80
C SER A 291 30.40 -14.55 -12.53
N HIS A 292 31.62 -14.78 -12.05
CA HIS A 292 31.88 -15.83 -11.06
C HIS A 292 32.33 -15.28 -9.71
N GLY A 293 32.59 -13.99 -9.60
CA GLY A 293 33.04 -13.35 -8.38
C GLY A 293 34.54 -13.50 -8.13
N GLN A 294 34.93 -13.37 -6.87
CA GLN A 294 36.33 -13.24 -6.46
C GLN A 294 36.91 -14.60 -6.04
N GLY A 295 38.11 -14.93 -6.51
CA GLY A 295 38.76 -16.21 -6.20
C GLY A 295 40.28 -16.11 -6.13
N PRO A 296 40.94 -17.18 -5.65
CA PRO A 296 42.40 -17.21 -5.51
C PRO A 296 43.14 -17.48 -6.83
N ASN A 297 42.43 -17.79 -7.92
CA ASN A 297 43.04 -18.16 -9.20
C ASN A 297 43.48 -16.92 -9.98
N SER A 298 44.80 -16.73 -10.11
CA SER A 298 45.40 -15.61 -10.85
C SER A 298 45.06 -15.56 -12.33
N ASN A 299 44.72 -16.72 -12.91
CA ASN A 299 44.42 -16.82 -14.32
C ASN A 299 42.93 -16.59 -14.62
N HIS A 300 42.10 -16.37 -13.60
CA HIS A 300 40.67 -16.13 -13.75
C HIS A 300 40.29 -14.72 -13.32
N THR A 301 40.25 -13.82 -14.30
CA THR A 301 39.74 -12.46 -14.19
C THR A 301 38.53 -12.28 -15.09
N SER A 302 37.85 -11.14 -15.01
CA SER A 302 36.74 -10.83 -15.93
C SER A 302 37.20 -10.90 -17.39
N ASN A 303 38.31 -10.24 -17.70
CA ASN A 303 38.92 -10.26 -19.03
C ASN A 303 39.30 -11.68 -19.52
N THR A 304 39.81 -12.55 -18.63
CA THR A 304 40.24 -13.91 -19.00
C THR A 304 39.16 -14.99 -18.83
N CYS A 305 37.90 -14.59 -18.61
CA CYS A 305 36.81 -15.51 -18.36
C CYS A 305 36.32 -16.19 -19.65
N THR A 306 36.41 -17.52 -19.71
CA THR A 306 35.95 -18.32 -20.85
C THR A 306 34.48 -18.74 -20.78
N LYS A 307 33.86 -18.62 -19.59
CA LYS A 307 32.45 -18.98 -19.34
C LYS A 307 31.65 -17.75 -18.91
N LYS A 308 31.38 -16.85 -19.86
CA LYS A 308 30.69 -15.59 -19.58
C LYS A 308 29.18 -15.82 -19.38
N LEU A 309 28.61 -15.30 -18.30
CA LEU A 309 27.17 -15.25 -18.09
C LEU A 309 26.55 -14.10 -18.92
N PRO A 310 25.23 -14.11 -19.18
CA PRO A 310 24.56 -13.00 -19.85
C PRO A 310 24.85 -11.66 -19.16
N GLY A 311 25.33 -10.67 -19.91
CA GLY A 311 25.64 -9.33 -19.39
C GLY A 311 27.07 -9.13 -18.86
N HIS A 312 27.97 -10.12 -19.04
CA HIS A 312 29.35 -10.04 -18.57
C HIS A 312 30.12 -8.79 -19.05
N ARG A 313 30.83 -8.14 -18.12
CA ARG A 313 31.72 -6.98 -18.36
C ARG A 313 33.18 -7.41 -18.24
N ASP A 314 33.95 -7.30 -19.33
CA ASP A 314 35.35 -7.76 -19.38
C ASP A 314 36.30 -6.84 -18.59
N GLU A 315 35.91 -5.58 -18.47
CA GLU A 315 36.60 -4.52 -17.74
C GLU A 315 36.38 -4.56 -16.22
N ALA A 316 35.52 -5.45 -15.72
CA ALA A 316 35.24 -5.51 -14.28
C ALA A 316 36.47 -5.96 -13.48
N THR A 317 36.74 -5.25 -12.38
CA THR A 317 37.88 -5.49 -11.50
C THR A 317 37.42 -5.77 -10.07
N ALA A 318 38.35 -6.16 -9.20
CA ALA A 318 38.05 -6.34 -7.78
C ALA A 318 37.67 -5.02 -7.08
N ASP A 319 38.17 -3.90 -7.60
CA ASP A 319 37.93 -2.57 -7.05
C ASP A 319 36.69 -1.89 -7.68
N ASP A 320 36.29 -2.31 -8.87
CA ASP A 320 35.07 -1.89 -9.57
C ASP A 320 34.39 -3.07 -10.24
N MET A 321 33.35 -3.60 -9.57
CA MET A 321 32.67 -4.83 -9.95
C MET A 321 31.60 -4.63 -11.04
N LEU A 322 31.26 -3.38 -11.40
CA LEU A 322 30.28 -3.05 -12.46
C LEU A 322 28.94 -3.83 -12.38
N GLY A 323 28.43 -4.03 -11.15
CA GLY A 323 27.19 -4.77 -10.89
C GLY A 323 27.29 -6.30 -11.08
N GLY A 324 28.49 -6.86 -11.08
CA GLY A 324 28.75 -8.28 -11.22
C GLY A 324 28.59 -9.12 -9.94
N CYS A 325 28.91 -10.41 -10.05
CA CYS A 325 28.81 -11.40 -8.99
C CYS A 325 29.74 -11.05 -7.80
N CYS A 326 29.19 -10.98 -6.58
CA CYS A 326 29.93 -10.62 -5.36
C CYS A 326 30.36 -11.84 -4.52
N VAL A 327 30.30 -13.05 -5.07
CA VAL A 327 30.64 -14.29 -4.35
C VAL A 327 32.16 -14.40 -4.18
N ILE A 328 32.63 -14.69 -2.98
CA ILE A 328 34.05 -15.00 -2.71
C ILE A 328 34.22 -16.51 -2.62
N HIS A 329 34.97 -17.08 -3.56
CA HIS A 329 35.30 -18.49 -3.59
C HIS A 329 36.40 -18.81 -2.58
N ARG A 330 36.19 -19.91 -1.87
CA ARG A 330 37.17 -20.47 -0.92
C ARG A 330 38.32 -21.11 -1.68
N ARG A 331 39.45 -21.28 -1.00
CA ARG A 331 40.58 -22.00 -1.60
C ARG A 331 40.35 -23.49 -1.59
N ALA A 332 40.95 -24.18 -2.56
CA ALA A 332 41.00 -25.62 -2.58
C ALA A 332 41.64 -26.13 -1.27
N GLY A 333 40.90 -26.93 -0.51
CA GLY A 333 41.34 -27.50 0.78
C GLY A 333 40.92 -26.74 2.04
N GLU A 334 40.36 -25.53 1.93
CA GLU A 334 39.84 -24.80 3.10
C GLU A 334 38.54 -25.45 3.61
N LYS A 335 38.59 -26.00 4.84
CA LYS A 335 37.41 -26.59 5.48
C LYS A 335 36.50 -25.50 6.04
N ALA A 336 35.20 -25.65 5.82
CA ALA A 336 34.20 -24.80 6.44
C ALA A 336 34.20 -25.02 7.96
N VAL A 337 34.42 -23.95 8.73
CA VAL A 337 34.22 -23.98 10.20
C VAL A 337 32.77 -24.34 10.54
N TYR A 338 31.83 -23.97 9.66
CA TYR A 338 30.43 -24.35 9.75
C TYR A 338 30.05 -25.37 8.64
N ARG A 339 29.65 -26.58 9.04
CA ARG A 339 28.94 -27.52 8.16
C ARG A 339 27.44 -27.33 8.38
N ARG A 340 26.73 -26.92 7.33
CA ARG A 340 25.26 -26.92 7.33
C ARG A 340 24.77 -28.37 7.57
N PRO A 341 23.81 -28.62 8.48
CA PRO A 341 23.23 -29.95 8.66
C PRO A 341 22.66 -30.45 7.33
N GLN A 342 22.79 -31.75 7.06
CA GLN A 342 22.14 -32.33 5.88
C GLN A 342 20.63 -32.16 6.01
N ARG A 343 20.02 -31.65 4.93
CA ARG A 343 18.56 -31.62 4.79
C ARG A 343 18.07 -33.08 4.77
N PRO A 344 17.02 -33.46 5.52
CA PRO A 344 16.49 -34.82 5.49
C PRO A 344 16.18 -35.25 4.05
N SER A 345 16.55 -36.48 3.68
CA SER A 345 16.16 -37.05 2.39
C SER A 345 14.64 -37.21 2.34
N ARG A 346 14.08 -36.98 1.15
CA ARG A 346 12.63 -37.03 0.87
C ARG A 346 12.02 -38.44 0.94
N GLU A 347 12.77 -39.44 1.41
CA GLU A 347 12.37 -40.87 1.40
C GLU A 347 11.74 -41.35 2.73
N ASN A 348 11.57 -40.48 3.73
CA ASN A 348 10.94 -40.85 5.02
C ASN A 348 9.51 -40.31 5.20
N GLU A 349 8.85 -39.80 4.15
CA GLU A 349 7.44 -39.36 4.22
C GLU A 349 6.42 -40.41 3.71
N GLU A 350 6.85 -41.55 3.18
CA GLU A 350 5.93 -42.49 2.49
C GLU A 350 5.63 -43.81 3.25
N ASN A 351 5.98 -43.93 4.54
CA ASN A 351 5.70 -45.16 5.33
C ASN A 351 5.06 -44.90 6.71
N GLN A 352 4.01 -44.06 6.74
CA GLN A 352 3.04 -44.08 7.84
C GLN A 352 1.67 -44.52 7.31
N VAL A 353 1.50 -45.84 7.23
CA VAL A 353 0.18 -46.47 7.08
C VAL A 353 -0.61 -46.24 8.38
N PRO A 354 -1.83 -45.70 8.34
CA PRO A 354 -2.65 -45.53 9.53
C PRO A 354 -3.16 -46.89 10.02
N PRO A 355 -3.15 -47.17 11.35
CA PRO A 355 -3.74 -48.39 11.88
C PRO A 355 -5.27 -48.36 11.71
N THR A 356 -5.78 -49.35 11.00
CA THR A 356 -7.19 -49.75 11.02
C THR A 356 -7.56 -50.21 12.42
N ASN A 357 -8.55 -49.58 13.04
CA ASN A 357 -9.24 -50.11 14.20
C ASN A 357 -10.66 -50.53 13.81
N THR A 358 -10.92 -51.82 14.06
CA THR A 358 -12.20 -52.43 14.44
C THR A 358 -12.96 -51.64 15.50
#